data_AF-A0A8S8YIX6-F1
#
_entry.id   AF-A0A8S8YIX6-F1
#
_cell.length_a   1.000
_cell.length_b   1.000
_cell.length_c   1.000
_cell.angle_alpha   90.00
_cell.angle_beta   90.00
_cell.angle_gamma   90.00
#
_symmetry.space_group_name_H-M   'P 1'
#
loop_
_entity.id
_entity.type
_entity.pdbx_description
1 polymer ?
#
loop_
_entity_poly.entity_id
_entity_poly.type
_entity_poly.pdbx_seq_one_letter_code
_entity_poly.pdbx_strand_id
1 'polypeptide(L)'
;MNGLIAGLGITGSCASIGSQRQCCKNLGKAISIIIDQPFNVGDWILVDDIEGEVVQIGLRTTLIRSSADTLITVPNSNLVNSPVENFSPKRGFRRIQPKFEFEADSDPTSLKGFL
;
A
#
# COMPACT_ATOMS: atom_id res chain seq x y z
N MET A 1 -19.76 -57.66 -2.19
CA MET A 1 -20.16 -56.42 -1.49
C MET A 1 -19.00 -55.40 -1.49
N ASN A 2 -18.29 -55.21 -2.62
CA ASN A 2 -17.05 -54.40 -2.65
C ASN A 2 -17.10 -53.22 -3.65
N GLY A 3 -18.21 -53.05 -4.38
CA GLY A 3 -18.34 -52.02 -5.42
C GLY A 3 -18.93 -50.68 -4.94
N LEU A 4 -19.55 -50.64 -3.75
CA LEU A 4 -20.21 -49.42 -3.25
C LEU A 4 -19.23 -48.40 -2.65
N ILE A 5 -18.07 -48.87 -2.17
CA ILE A 5 -17.06 -48.03 -1.50
C ILE A 5 -16.12 -47.36 -2.52
N ALA A 6 -15.90 -47.98 -3.69
CA ALA A 6 -15.09 -47.41 -4.76
C ALA A 6 -15.77 -46.24 -5.52
N GLY A 7 -17.11 -46.16 -5.48
CA GLY A 7 -17.88 -45.10 -6.14
C GLY A 7 -18.07 -43.81 -5.33
N LEU A 8 -17.84 -43.85 -4.01
CA LEU A 8 -18.00 -42.69 -3.12
C LEU A 8 -16.74 -41.81 -3.01
N GLY A 9 -15.61 -42.24 -3.57
CA GLY A 9 -14.33 -41.51 -3.51
C GLY A 9 -14.15 -40.42 -4.57
N ILE A 10 -14.96 -40.42 -5.64
CA ILE A 10 -14.69 -39.59 -6.84
C ILE A 10 -15.55 -38.31 -6.86
N THR A 11 -16.66 -38.26 -6.13
CA THR A 11 -17.55 -37.08 -6.10
C THR A 11 -17.07 -35.97 -5.15
N GLY A 12 -16.08 -36.26 -4.29
CA GLY A 12 -15.67 -35.37 -3.20
C GLY A 12 -14.53 -34.39 -3.49
N SER A 13 -13.97 -34.37 -4.71
CA SER A 13 -12.69 -33.68 -4.97
C SER A 13 -12.75 -32.43 -5.86
N CYS A 14 -13.93 -32.00 -6.33
CA CYS A 14 -13.99 -30.94 -7.36
C CYS A 14 -14.66 -29.61 -6.98
N ALA A 15 -15.12 -29.38 -5.75
CA ALA A 15 -16.02 -28.24 -5.49
C ALA A 15 -15.64 -27.22 -4.40
N SER A 16 -14.36 -27.08 -3.98
CA SER A 16 -14.08 -26.12 -2.86
C SER A 16 -12.78 -25.33 -2.86
N ILE A 17 -11.83 -25.54 -3.79
CA ILE A 17 -10.50 -24.93 -3.67
C ILE A 17 -10.33 -23.62 -4.49
N GLY A 18 -11.36 -23.16 -5.20
CA GLY A 18 -11.31 -21.88 -5.92
C GLY A 18 -11.61 -20.67 -5.02
N SER A 19 -12.77 -20.71 -4.36
CA SER A 19 -13.36 -19.53 -3.70
C SER A 19 -12.81 -19.27 -2.29
N GLN A 20 -12.40 -20.32 -1.57
CA GLN A 20 -11.90 -20.19 -0.18
C GLN A 20 -10.52 -19.54 -0.12
N ARG A 21 -9.70 -19.68 -1.17
CA ARG A 21 -8.38 -19.05 -1.23
C ARG A 21 -8.46 -17.53 -1.27
N GLN A 22 -9.48 -16.95 -1.90
CA GLN A 22 -9.62 -15.49 -1.98
C GLN A 22 -10.05 -14.88 -0.64
N CYS A 23 -10.95 -15.54 0.11
CA CYS A 23 -11.40 -15.02 1.40
C CYS A 23 -10.28 -15.02 2.45
N CYS A 24 -9.55 -16.14 2.58
CA CYS A 24 -8.42 -16.24 3.52
C CYS A 24 -7.25 -15.32 3.16
N LYS A 25 -6.97 -15.12 1.86
CA LYS A 25 -5.92 -14.18 1.43
C LYS A 25 -6.23 -12.74 1.77
N ASN A 26 -7.50 -12.33 1.68
CA ASN A 26 -7.88 -10.94 1.98
C ASN A 26 -7.86 -10.67 3.50
N LEU A 27 -8.27 -11.63 4.33
CA LEU A 27 -8.18 -11.51 5.79
C LEU A 27 -6.74 -11.44 6.30
N GLY A 28 -5.86 -12.33 5.84
CA GLY A 28 -4.45 -12.34 6.26
C GLY A 28 -3.72 -11.05 5.92
N LYS A 29 -4.07 -10.41 4.80
CA LYS A 29 -3.49 -9.12 4.38
C LYS A 29 -3.90 -7.95 5.26
N ALA A 30 -5.18 -7.87 5.64
CA ALA A 30 -5.65 -6.83 6.56
C ALA A 30 -5.02 -6.99 7.96
N ILE A 31 -4.85 -8.23 8.41
CA ILE A 31 -4.16 -8.54 9.67
C ILE A 31 -2.67 -8.19 9.57
N SER A 32 -1.99 -8.47 8.46
CA SER A 32 -0.57 -8.10 8.28
C SER A 32 -0.36 -6.58 8.27
N ILE A 33 -1.26 -5.76 7.70
CA ILE A 33 -1.16 -4.29 7.84
C ILE A 33 -1.23 -3.86 9.31
N ILE A 34 -2.07 -4.51 10.12
CA ILE A 34 -2.24 -4.21 11.55
C ILE A 34 -1.04 -4.73 12.37
N ILE A 35 -0.42 -5.85 11.98
CA ILE A 35 0.72 -6.46 12.68
C ILE A 35 2.04 -5.77 12.32
N ASP A 36 2.28 -5.51 11.04
CA ASP A 36 3.52 -4.91 10.54
C ASP A 36 3.50 -3.37 10.62
N GLN A 37 2.32 -2.76 10.83
CA GLN A 37 2.06 -1.31 10.93
C GLN A 37 3.00 -0.43 10.07
N PRO A 38 3.05 -0.62 8.73
CA PRO A 38 3.85 0.25 7.87
C PRO A 38 3.36 1.72 7.85
N PHE A 39 2.09 1.94 8.19
CA PHE A 39 1.45 3.24 8.32
C PHE A 39 0.27 3.18 9.29
N ASN A 40 -0.03 4.29 9.94
CA ASN A 40 -1.15 4.47 10.86
C ASN A 40 -2.21 5.41 10.28
N VAL A 41 -3.39 5.42 10.91
CA VAL A 41 -4.40 6.45 10.64
C VAL A 41 -3.81 7.83 10.96
N GLY A 42 -3.95 8.78 10.04
CA GLY A 42 -3.33 10.11 10.08
C GLY A 42 -2.00 10.21 9.33
N ASP A 43 -1.45 9.10 8.83
CA ASP A 43 -0.22 9.14 8.04
C ASP A 43 -0.48 9.60 6.62
N TRP A 44 0.40 10.48 6.12
CA TRP A 44 0.45 10.83 4.70
C TRP A 44 1.23 9.77 3.94
N ILE A 45 0.57 9.12 2.98
CA ILE A 45 1.13 8.03 2.19
C ILE A 45 0.97 8.30 0.68
N LEU A 46 1.91 7.79 -0.10
CA LEU A 46 1.82 7.67 -1.55
C LEU A 46 1.87 6.19 -1.89
N VAL A 47 0.84 5.73 -2.60
CA VAL A 47 0.75 4.34 -3.10
C VAL A 47 0.44 4.39 -4.57
N ASP A 48 1.35 3.83 -5.38
CA ASP A 48 1.31 3.96 -6.84
C ASP A 48 1.20 5.45 -7.22
N ASP A 49 0.07 5.88 -7.80
CA ASP A 49 -0.21 7.28 -8.19
C ASP A 49 -1.19 7.98 -7.24
N ILE A 50 -1.53 7.37 -6.10
CA ILE A 50 -2.52 7.88 -5.14
C ILE A 50 -1.79 8.46 -3.93
N GLU A 51 -1.84 9.79 -3.79
CA GLU A 51 -1.30 10.51 -2.65
C GLU A 51 -2.41 11.01 -1.71
N GLY A 52 -2.23 10.81 -0.41
CA GLY A 52 -3.12 11.40 0.59
C GLY A 52 -2.91 10.91 2.02
N GLU A 53 -3.76 11.41 2.90
CA GLU A 53 -3.80 11.06 4.33
C GLU A 53 -4.69 9.83 4.56
N VAL A 54 -4.22 8.88 5.37
CA VAL A 54 -5.02 7.72 5.78
C VAL A 54 -6.08 8.15 6.79
N VAL A 55 -7.35 8.15 6.39
CA VAL A 55 -8.48 8.52 7.27
C VAL A 55 -8.93 7.34 8.12
N GLN A 56 -9.05 6.15 7.52
CA GLN A 56 -9.54 4.97 8.20
C GLN A 56 -9.05 3.69 7.51
N ILE A 57 -8.65 2.71 8.30
CA ILE A 57 -8.29 1.37 7.83
C ILE A 57 -9.44 0.41 8.18
N GLY A 58 -10.10 -0.13 7.16
CA GLY A 58 -11.14 -1.15 7.30
C GLY A 58 -10.59 -2.56 7.07
N LEU A 59 -11.46 -3.57 7.25
CA LEU A 59 -11.08 -4.98 7.10
C LEU A 59 -10.66 -5.37 5.68
N ARG A 60 -11.12 -4.66 4.65
CA ARG A 60 -10.81 -4.97 3.24
C ARG A 60 -10.33 -3.76 2.45
N THR A 61 -10.65 -2.56 2.91
CA THR A 61 -10.38 -1.30 2.23
C THR A 61 -9.88 -0.27 3.21
N THR A 62 -9.00 0.60 2.74
CA THR A 62 -8.53 1.80 3.44
C THR A 62 -9.08 3.02 2.73
N LEU A 63 -9.51 4.00 3.51
CA LEU A 63 -9.94 5.31 3.02
C LEU A 63 -8.76 6.26 3.11
N ILE A 64 -8.42 6.85 1.96
CA ILE A 64 -7.35 7.84 1.82
C ILE A 64 -7.99 9.16 1.40
N ARG A 65 -7.70 10.26 2.09
CA ARG A 65 -8.11 11.60 1.69
C ARG A 65 -6.99 12.25 0.88
N SER A 66 -7.27 12.54 -0.39
CA SER A 66 -6.31 13.25 -1.24
C SER A 66 -6.22 14.73 -0.88
N SER A 67 -5.19 15.42 -1.38
CA SER A 67 -4.98 16.86 -1.19
C SER A 67 -6.13 17.73 -1.73
N ALA A 68 -6.90 17.21 -2.69
CA ALA A 68 -8.13 17.82 -3.20
C ALA A 68 -9.38 17.58 -2.31
N ASP A 69 -9.20 17.07 -1.09
CA ASP A 69 -10.26 16.69 -0.12
C ASP A 69 -11.22 15.60 -0.62
N THR A 70 -10.79 14.80 -1.61
CA THR A 70 -11.56 13.65 -2.11
C THR A 70 -11.23 12.39 -1.33
N LEU A 71 -12.23 11.56 -1.04
CA LEU A 71 -12.04 10.25 -0.42
C LEU A 71 -11.84 9.16 -1.48
N ILE A 72 -10.67 8.53 -1.44
CA ILE A 72 -10.26 7.44 -2.32
C ILE A 72 -10.31 6.14 -1.53
N THR A 73 -11.10 5.19 -2.00
CA THR A 73 -11.21 3.86 -1.39
C THR A 73 -10.23 2.91 -2.05
N VAL A 74 -9.20 2.48 -1.32
CA VAL A 74 -8.17 1.57 -1.82
C VAL A 74 -8.34 0.20 -1.18
N PRO A 75 -8.40 -0.90 -1.96
CA PRO A 75 -8.44 -2.24 -1.38
C PRO A 75 -7.10 -2.59 -0.75
N ASN A 76 -7.15 -3.19 0.45
CA ASN A 76 -5.96 -3.60 1.21
C ASN A 76 -5.06 -4.56 0.42
N SER A 77 -5.64 -5.32 -0.51
CA SER A 77 -4.87 -6.18 -1.41
C SER A 77 -3.89 -5.41 -2.29
N ASN A 78 -4.23 -4.17 -2.69
CA ASN A 78 -3.36 -3.31 -3.48
C ASN A 78 -2.24 -2.73 -2.61
N LEU A 79 -2.58 -2.24 -1.42
CA LEU A 79 -1.61 -1.69 -0.45
C LEU A 79 -0.52 -2.70 -0.05
N VAL A 80 -0.83 -4.00 -0.01
CA VAL A 80 0.14 -5.05 0.32
C VAL A 80 0.96 -5.51 -0.88
N ASN A 81 0.44 -5.31 -2.10
CA ASN A 81 1.11 -5.74 -3.32
C ASN A 81 2.00 -4.64 -3.93
N SER A 82 1.65 -3.37 -3.68
CA SER A 82 2.36 -2.20 -4.18
C SER A 82 3.31 -1.64 -3.10
N PRO A 83 4.44 -1.02 -3.49
CA PRO A 83 5.26 -0.27 -2.56
C PRO A 83 4.47 0.92 -2.01
N VAL A 84 4.51 1.11 -0.68
CA VAL A 84 3.88 2.23 0.02
C VAL A 84 4.96 3.16 0.52
N GLU A 85 4.99 4.39 0.01
CA GLU A 85 5.83 5.45 0.55
C GLU A 85 5.07 6.16 1.67
N ASN A 86 5.61 6.10 2.89
CA ASN A 86 5.03 6.78 4.04
C ASN A 86 5.86 8.01 4.40
N PHE A 87 5.25 9.19 4.36
CA PHE A 87 5.89 10.47 4.69
C PHE A 87 5.81 10.82 6.17
N SER A 88 5.00 10.10 6.94
CA SER A 88 4.58 10.48 8.28
C SER A 88 5.52 10.08 9.45
N PRO A 89 6.13 8.89 9.57
CA PRO A 89 6.18 8.37 10.95
C PRO A 89 7.39 8.78 11.78
N LYS A 90 8.60 8.98 11.22
CA LYS A 90 9.82 8.91 12.08
C LYS A 90 11.01 9.78 11.71
N ARG A 91 10.92 10.66 10.72
CA ARG A 91 11.99 11.62 10.43
C ARG A 91 11.47 13.03 10.63
N GLY A 92 11.86 13.65 11.75
CA GLY A 92 11.71 15.10 11.95
C GLY A 92 12.48 15.96 10.93
N PHE A 93 13.19 15.32 9.99
CA PHE A 93 13.97 15.97 8.95
C PHE A 93 13.66 15.33 7.60
N ARG A 94 13.02 16.09 6.70
CA ARG A 94 12.91 15.75 5.27
C ARG A 94 14.12 16.35 4.57
N ARG A 95 14.89 15.53 3.84
CA ARG A 95 15.98 16.06 3.01
C ARG A 95 15.37 16.74 1.78
N ILE A 96 15.47 18.06 1.74
CA ILE A 96 15.15 18.84 0.54
C ILE A 96 16.44 18.89 -0.29
N GLN A 97 16.40 18.41 -1.53
CA GLN A 97 17.47 18.59 -2.50
C GLN A 97 17.01 19.62 -3.52
N PRO A 98 17.23 20.92 -3.26
CA PRO A 98 16.91 21.94 -4.25
C PRO A 98 17.79 21.73 -5.47
N LYS A 99 17.18 21.68 -6.66
CA LYS A 99 17.89 21.74 -7.93
C LYS A 99 17.95 23.19 -8.34
N PHE A 100 19.16 23.74 -8.39
CA PHE A 100 19.41 25.06 -8.94
C PHE A 100 19.98 24.89 -10.34
N GLU A 101 19.33 25.50 -11.31
CA GLU A 101 19.85 25.61 -12.68
C GLU A 101 20.48 27.00 -12.81
N PHE A 102 21.72 27.05 -13.26
CA PHE A 102 22.48 28.28 -13.45
C PHE A 102 22.84 28.42 -14.93
N GLU A 103 22.84 29.65 -15.43
CA GLU A 103 23.32 29.95 -16.79
C GLU A 103 24.84 29.74 -16.86
N ALA A 104 25.35 29.30 -18.01
CA ALA A 104 26.75 28.90 -18.16
C ALA A 104 27.75 30.07 -17.97
N ASP A 105 27.29 31.31 -18.05
CA ASP A 105 28.05 32.55 -17.87
C ASP A 105 28.00 33.09 -16.43
N SER A 106 27.31 32.40 -15.52
CA SER A 106 27.26 32.74 -14.09
C SER A 106 28.66 32.77 -13.48
N ASP A 107 29.02 33.87 -12.81
CA ASP A 107 30.30 33.98 -12.09
C ASP A 107 30.39 32.94 -10.95
N PRO A 108 31.38 32.01 -10.99
CA PRO A 108 31.51 30.95 -9.99
C PRO A 108 31.83 31.49 -8.58
N THR A 109 32.34 32.71 -8.49
CA THR A 109 32.66 33.37 -7.21
C THR A 109 31.38 33.80 -6.48
N SER A 110 30.43 34.34 -7.23
CA SER A 110 29.10 34.72 -6.74
C SER A 110 28.23 33.52 -6.34
N LEU A 111 28.35 32.39 -7.06
CA LEU A 111 27.60 31.15 -6.76
C LEU A 111 27.99 30.51 -5.42
N LYS A 112 29.25 30.62 -5.00
CA LYS A 112 29.73 30.08 -3.72
C LYS A 112 29.27 30.88 -2.50
N GLY A 113 28.87 32.14 -2.68
CA GLY A 113 28.32 32.96 -1.60
C GLY A 113 26.82 32.76 -1.37
N PHE A 114 26.13 32.13 -2.32
CA PHE A 114 24.69 31.87 -2.27
C PHE A 114 24.34 30.50 -1.66
N LEU A 115 25.24 29.52 -1.78
CA LEU A 115 25.12 28.18 -1.20
C LEU A 115 25.60 28.15 0.25
#